data_AF-A0A381KMI5-F1
#
_entry.id   AF-A0A381KMI5-F1
#
_cell.length_a   1.000
_cell.length_b   1.000
_cell.length_c   1.000
_cell.angle_alpha   90.00
_cell.angle_beta   90.00
_cell.angle_gamma   90.00
#
_symmetry.space_group_name_H-M   'P 1'
#
loop_
_entity.id
_entity.type
_entity.pdbx_description
1 polymer ?
#
loop_
_entity_poly.entity_id
_entity_poly.type
_entity_poly.pdbx_seq_one_letter_code
_entity_poly.pdbx_strand_id
1 'polypeptide(L)' 'MNCIPQYYKNRVCLNVLAGSIKNAKEVYDACDGHVLIGVLSKNYSTVEAAIEDMKKILKGNR' A
#
# COMPACT_ATOMS: atom_id res chain seq x y z
N MET A 1 -4.88 3.28 13.78
CA MET A 1 -4.50 3.47 12.36
C MET A 1 -3.78 4.80 12.27
N ASN A 2 -2.60 4.89 11.65
CA ASN A 2 -1.92 6.17 11.45
C ASN A 2 -2.28 6.70 10.05
N CYS A 3 -2.77 7.93 9.94
CA CYS A 3 -3.13 8.57 8.68
C CYS A 3 -2.01 9.48 8.14
N ILE A 4 -0.86 9.49 8.81
CA ILE A 4 0.34 10.23 8.39
C ILE A 4 1.27 9.25 7.66
N PRO A 5 1.64 9.50 6.39
CA PRO A 5 2.64 8.69 5.69
C PRO A 5 3.98 8.64 6.42
N GLN A 6 4.72 7.53 6.27
CA GLN A 6 6.06 7.40 6.84
C GLN A 6 7.08 8.11 5.96
N TYR A 7 7.27 9.41 6.18
CA TYR A 7 8.23 10.20 5.40
C TYR A 7 9.68 9.88 5.77
N TYR A 8 10.50 9.59 4.76
CA TYR A 8 11.96 9.55 4.90
C TYR A 8 12.47 10.92 5.35
N LYS A 9 13.10 10.96 6.53
CA LYS A 9 13.63 12.18 7.17
C LYS A 9 12.62 13.33 7.26
N ASN A 10 11.32 13.03 7.42
CA ASN A 10 10.23 14.01 7.43
C ASN A 10 10.11 14.84 6.13
N ARG A 11 10.52 14.29 4.99
CA ARG A 11 10.57 15.04 3.72
C ARG A 11 9.92 14.34 2.54
N VAL A 12 10.23 13.07 2.29
CA VAL A 12 9.83 12.38 1.05
C VAL A 12 9.17 11.05 1.38
N CYS A 13 8.08 10.72 0.68
CA CYS A 13 7.45 9.41 0.71
C CYS A 13 7.07 9.07 -0.72
N LEU A 14 7.46 7.88 -1.19
CA LEU A 14 7.13 7.43 -2.54
C LEU A 14 5.65 7.04 -2.62
N ASN A 15 5.04 7.17 -3.79
CA ASN A 15 3.72 6.63 -4.08
C ASN A 15 3.82 5.82 -5.38
N VAL A 16 3.61 4.51 -5.27
CA VAL A 16 3.78 3.56 -6.38
C VAL A 16 2.65 2.54 -6.37
N LEU A 17 2.34 1.98 -7.55
CA LEU A 17 1.31 0.96 -7.69
C LEU A 17 1.88 -0.43 -7.41
N ALA A 18 1.10 -1.28 -6.74
CA ALA A 18 1.41 -2.70 -6.63
C ALA A 18 0.49 -3.54 -7.49
N GLY A 19 1.06 -4.53 -8.18
CA GLY A 19 0.32 -5.49 -9.00
C GLY A 19 -0.21 -6.72 -8.24
N SER A 20 0.25 -6.96 -7.01
CA SER A 20 -0.18 -8.06 -6.14
C SER A 20 0.19 -7.80 -4.68
N ILE A 21 -0.37 -8.58 -3.73
CA ILE A 21 0.01 -8.51 -2.30
C ILE A 21 1.51 -8.80 -2.11
N LYS A 22 2.07 -9.78 -2.84
CA LYS A 22 3.49 -10.12 -2.77
C LYS A 22 4.37 -8.94 -3.24
N ASN A 23 4.02 -8.35 -4.38
CA ASN A 23 4.72 -7.19 -4.90
C ASN A 23 4.59 -5.97 -3.97
N ALA A 24 3.43 -5.78 -3.33
CA ALA A 24 3.26 -4.74 -2.33
C ALA A 24 4.25 -4.92 -1.17
N LYS A 25 4.43 -6.14 -0.67
CA LYS A 25 5.41 -6.44 0.38
C LYS A 25 6.85 -6.16 -0.07
N GLU A 26 7.23 -6.66 -1.24
CA GLU A 26 8.57 -6.45 -1.81
C GLU A 26 8.89 -4.94 -1.97
N VAL A 27 7.92 -4.14 -2.43
CA VAL A 27 8.06 -2.69 -2.59
C VAL A 27 8.18 -1.99 -1.24
N TYR A 28 7.37 -2.39 -0.26
CA TYR A 28 7.41 -1.84 1.09
C TYR A 28 8.78 -2.07 1.74
N ASP A 29 9.27 -3.31 1.67
CA ASP A 29 10.58 -3.70 2.19
C ASP A 29 11.72 -2.96 1.45
N ALA A 30 11.64 -2.84 0.13
CA ALA A 30 12.65 -2.12 -0.67
C ALA A 30 12.71 -0.61 -0.39
N CYS A 31 11.65 -0.02 0.17
CA CYS A 31 11.59 1.39 0.52
C CYS A 31 11.81 1.65 2.02
N ASP A 32 12.20 0.63 2.80
CA ASP A 32 12.30 0.69 4.27
C ASP A 32 11.02 1.26 4.92
N GLY A 33 9.85 0.96 4.33
CA GLY A 33 8.55 1.47 4.79
C GLY A 33 8.22 2.92 4.40
N HIS A 34 9.12 3.64 3.71
CA HIS A 34 8.91 5.03 3.28
C HIS A 34 8.12 5.18 1.98
N VAL A 35 7.03 4.42 1.86
CA VAL A 35 6.22 4.33 0.63
C VAL A 35 4.73 4.18 0.94
N LEU A 36 3.90 4.78 0.09
CA LEU A 36 2.48 4.49 -0.04
C LEU A 36 2.27 3.59 -1.24
N ILE A 37 1.54 2.49 -1.01
CA ILE A 37 1.23 1.52 -2.04
C ILE A 37 -0.18 1.76 -2.55
N GLY A 38 -0.27 2.19 -3.80
CA GLY A 38 -1.52 2.44 -4.49
C GLY A 38 -2.18 1.16 -4.98
N VAL A 39 -3.49 1.06 -4.69
CA VAL A 39 -4.39 0.00 -5.18
C VAL A 39 -5.55 0.68 -5.88
N LEU A 40 -5.81 0.30 -7.13
CA LEU A 40 -6.80 0.99 -7.96
C LEU A 40 -8.19 0.41 -7.73
N SER A 41 -9.14 1.25 -7.29
CA SER A 41 -10.54 0.84 -7.09
C SER A 41 -11.20 0.30 -8.37
N LYS A 42 -10.76 0.78 -9.55
CA LYS A 42 -11.25 0.32 -10.85
C LYS A 42 -11.01 -1.18 -11.12
N ASN A 43 -10.09 -1.82 -10.39
CA ASN A 43 -9.78 -3.24 -10.57
C ASN A 43 -10.81 -4.17 -9.91
N TYR A 44 -11.82 -3.62 -9.22
CA TYR A 44 -12.82 -4.40 -8.49
C TYR A 44 -14.23 -4.10 -9.02
N SER A 45 -15.03 -5.15 -9.16
CA SER A 45 -16.43 -5.04 -9.61
C SER A 45 -17.38 -4.55 -8.50
N THR A 46 -16.99 -4.68 -7.22
CA THR A 46 -17.79 -4.25 -6.07
C THR A 46 -16.93 -3.51 -5.04
N VAL A 47 -17.59 -2.67 -4.24
CA VAL A 47 -16.94 -1.92 -3.16
C VAL A 47 -16.41 -2.87 -2.08
N GLU A 48 -17.17 -3.92 -1.77
CA GLU A 48 -16.84 -4.90 -0.74
C GLU A 48 -15.55 -5.66 -1.10
N ALA A 49 -15.41 -6.06 -2.38
CA ALA A 49 -14.20 -6.72 -2.86
C ALA A 49 -12.98 -5.81 -2.75
N ALA A 50 -13.11 -4.53 -3.11
CA ALA A 50 -12.04 -3.55 -2.95
C ALA A 50 -11.64 -3.37 -1.48
N ILE A 51 -12.62 -3.23 -0.57
CA ILE A 51 -12.37 -3.08 0.86
C ILE A 51 -11.65 -4.31 1.44
N GLU A 52 -12.08 -5.51 1.07
CA GLU A 52 -11.47 -6.75 1.56
C GLU A 52 -10.00 -6.84 1.13
N ASP A 53 -9.72 -6.57 -0.14
CA ASP A 53 -8.38 -6.72 -0.69
C ASP A 53 -7.43 -5.62 -0.19
N MET A 54 -7.88 -4.36 -0.12
CA MET A 54 -7.10 -3.27 0.47
C MET A 54 -6.76 -3.53 1.94
N LYS A 55 -7.67 -4.17 2.70
CA LYS A 55 -7.40 -4.61 4.09
C LYS A 55 -6.36 -5.73 4.16
N LYS A 56 -6.34 -6.66 3.20
CA LYS A 56 -5.33 -7.74 3.12
C LYS A 56 -3.95 -7.15 2.83
N ILE A 57 -3.85 -6.25 1.85
CA ILE A 57 -2.60 -5.55 1.52
C ILE A 57 -2.07 -4.77 2.74
N LEU A 58 -2.93 -4.02 3.43
CA LEU A 58 -2.53 -3.29 4.63
C LEU A 58 -2.00 -4.20 5.75
N LYS A 59 -2.56 -5.41 5.92
CA LYS A 59 -2.11 -6.37 6.94
C LYS A 59 -0.83 -7.09 6.54
N GLY A 60 -0.64 -7.37 5.25
CA GLY A 60 0.54 -8.09 4.74
C GLY A 60 1.85 -7.29 4.78
N ASN A 61 1.75 -5.96 4.89
CA ASN A 61 2.87 -5.03 4.95
C ASN A 61 3.18 -4.53 6.38
N ARG A 62 2.63 -5.17 7.42
CA ARG A 62 2.90 -4.85 8.83
C ARG A 62 3.84 -5.86 9.46
#